data_AF-A0A2M8A572-F1
#
_entry.id   AF-A0A2M8A572-F1
#
_cell.length_a   1.000
_cell.length_b   1.000
_cell.length_c   1.000
_cell.angle_alpha   90.00
_cell.angle_beta   90.00
_cell.angle_gamma   90.00
#
_symmetry.space_group_name_H-M   'P 1'
#
loop_
_entity.id
_entity.type
_entity.pdbx_description
1 polymer ?
#
loop_
_entity_poly.entity_id
_entity_poly.type
_entity_poly.pdbx_seq_one_letter_code
_entity_poly.pdbx_strand_id
1 'polypeptide(L)'
;MNIIKKIQANRIIKKRLNNRISSLDGFECAKSVLILFDLQRTPVVNFFSPLIKSLEEVDIQVEIVGFRPNKNVKKTDYCPVFYNADFGLDGQLNAQNIKPVFDKTFDVLINYFDEAKWQLIGASLQIKNHFSVGFPELDKRLNDLILNTGINEREVFEKELIKYLKLFKKI
;
A
#
# COMPACT_ATOMS: atom_id res chain seq x y z
N MET A 1 3.70 18.44 -12.68
CA MET A 1 2.45 18.08 -11.98
C MET A 1 1.63 19.34 -11.75
N ASN A 2 0.37 19.38 -12.17
CA ASN A 2 -0.48 20.56 -12.04
C ASN A 2 -0.82 20.82 -10.56
N ILE A 3 -0.51 22.02 -10.05
CA ILE A 3 -0.74 22.43 -8.65
C ILE A 3 -2.23 22.27 -8.27
N ILE A 4 -3.13 22.58 -9.19
CA ILE A 4 -4.59 22.49 -8.98
C ILE A 4 -5.00 21.05 -8.69
N LYS A 5 -4.45 20.08 -9.46
CA LYS A 5 -4.73 18.65 -9.29
C LYS A 5 -4.30 18.17 -7.90
N LYS A 6 -3.13 18.62 -7.41
CA LYS A 6 -2.63 18.27 -6.06
C LYS A 6 -3.57 18.81 -4.96
N ILE A 7 -4.03 20.06 -5.08
CA ILE A 7 -4.94 20.67 -4.10
C ILE A 7 -6.27 19.90 -4.05
N GLN A 8 -6.85 19.60 -5.21
CA GLN A 8 -8.10 18.83 -5.30
C GLN A 8 -7.95 17.42 -4.73
N ALA A 9 -6.87 16.71 -5.09
CA ALA A 9 -6.57 15.38 -4.56
C ALA A 9 -6.45 15.40 -3.03
N ASN A 10 -5.73 16.36 -2.46
CA ASN A 10 -5.58 16.50 -1.01
C ASN A 10 -6.92 16.72 -0.29
N ARG A 11 -7.84 17.48 -0.90
CA ARG A 11 -9.19 17.68 -0.35
C ARG A 11 -9.97 16.36 -0.29
N ILE A 12 -9.89 15.56 -1.36
CA ILE A 12 -10.57 14.26 -1.46
C ILE A 12 -9.94 13.26 -0.49
N ILE A 13 -8.62 13.20 -0.42
CA ILE A 13 -7.86 12.39 0.54
C ILE A 13 -8.29 12.71 1.97
N LYS A 14 -8.32 13.99 2.35
CA LYS A 14 -8.75 14.40 3.70
C LYS A 14 -10.17 13.95 4.02
N LYS A 15 -11.10 14.06 3.06
CA LYS A 15 -12.47 13.55 3.22
C LYS A 15 -12.51 12.03 3.40
N ARG A 16 -11.76 11.28 2.59
CA ARG A 16 -11.70 9.81 2.68
C ARG A 16 -11.06 9.34 3.99
N LEU A 17 -9.98 9.98 4.45
CA LEU A 17 -9.35 9.68 5.75
C LEU A 17 -10.31 9.88 6.92
N ASN A 18 -11.10 10.96 6.90
CA ASN A 18 -12.10 11.23 7.94
C ASN A 18 -13.22 10.18 7.99
N ASN A 19 -13.55 9.58 6.85
CA ASN A 19 -14.65 8.63 6.70
C ASN A 19 -14.17 7.17 6.74
N ARG A 20 -12.87 6.92 6.94
CA ARG A 20 -12.32 5.57 6.97
C ARG A 20 -12.76 4.89 8.26
N ILE A 21 -13.39 3.73 8.11
CA ILE A 21 -13.81 2.87 9.22
C ILE A 21 -12.82 1.71 9.26
N SER A 22 -12.05 1.61 10.34
CA SER A 22 -11.19 0.47 10.61
C SER A 22 -12.02 -0.69 11.15
N SER A 23 -11.88 -1.90 10.60
CA SER A 23 -12.50 -3.09 11.19
C SER A 23 -11.58 -4.31 11.09
N LEU A 24 -11.03 -4.70 12.24
CA LEU A 24 -10.31 -5.97 12.41
C LEU A 24 -11.23 -7.19 12.25
N ASP A 25 -12.56 -7.00 12.27
CA ASP A 25 -13.56 -8.05 12.10
C ASP A 25 -13.86 -8.34 10.61
N GLY A 26 -13.18 -7.63 9.69
CA GLY A 26 -13.39 -7.80 8.25
C GLY A 26 -12.98 -9.17 7.70
N PHE A 27 -12.15 -9.94 8.43
CA PHE A 27 -11.68 -11.27 8.04
C PHE A 27 -11.28 -12.08 9.28
N GLU A 28 -11.35 -13.42 9.23
CA GLU A 28 -10.92 -14.29 10.35
C GLU A 28 -9.42 -14.58 10.31
N CYS A 29 -8.93 -15.11 9.17
CA CYS A 29 -7.52 -15.41 8.91
C CYS A 29 -7.13 -14.80 7.56
N ALA A 30 -5.98 -14.16 7.50
CA ALA A 30 -5.48 -13.54 6.28
C ALA A 30 -5.24 -14.61 5.22
N LYS A 31 -5.73 -14.34 4.00
CA LYS A 31 -5.48 -15.13 2.80
C LYS A 31 -4.84 -14.30 1.69
N SER A 32 -4.92 -12.98 1.80
CA SER A 32 -4.45 -12.06 0.78
C SER A 32 -3.76 -10.83 1.38
N VAL A 33 -2.57 -10.53 0.88
CA VAL A 33 -1.78 -9.35 1.21
C VAL A 33 -1.50 -8.56 -0.07
N LEU A 34 -1.68 -7.25 -0.04
CA LEU A 34 -1.15 -6.34 -1.04
C LEU A 34 -0.03 -5.48 -0.45
N ILE A 35 1.11 -5.41 -1.12
CA ILE A 35 2.17 -4.44 -0.80
C ILE A 35 2.10 -3.28 -1.78
N LEU A 36 1.79 -2.10 -1.28
CA LEU A 36 1.86 -0.84 -2.01
C LEU A 36 3.13 -0.10 -1.63
N PHE A 37 4.03 0.18 -2.58
CA PHE A 37 5.33 0.77 -2.27
C PHE A 37 5.78 1.84 -3.28
N ASP A 38 6.75 2.64 -2.85
CA ASP A 38 7.35 3.70 -3.67
C ASP A 38 8.65 3.22 -4.33
N LEU A 39 8.68 3.15 -5.68
CA LEU A 39 9.88 2.72 -6.41
C LEU A 39 11.03 3.72 -6.35
N GLN A 40 10.81 4.96 -5.89
CA GLN A 40 11.90 5.90 -5.63
C GLN A 40 12.57 5.63 -4.28
N ARG A 41 11.82 5.07 -3.32
CA ARG A 41 12.30 4.75 -1.97
C ARG A 41 12.86 3.33 -1.90
N THR A 42 12.15 2.38 -2.51
CA THR A 42 12.49 0.95 -2.56
C THR A 42 12.56 0.51 -4.03
N PRO A 43 13.68 0.75 -4.74
CA PRO A 43 13.76 0.56 -6.19
C PRO A 43 13.87 -0.89 -6.64
N VAL A 44 14.19 -1.81 -5.73
CA VAL A 44 14.41 -3.24 -6.02
C VAL A 44 13.21 -4.03 -5.52
N VAL A 45 12.43 -4.62 -6.42
CA VAL A 45 11.22 -5.39 -6.06
C VAL A 45 11.55 -6.60 -5.16
N ASN A 46 12.68 -7.29 -5.43
CA ASN A 46 13.15 -8.42 -4.63
C ASN A 46 13.49 -8.06 -3.18
N PHE A 47 13.47 -6.77 -2.82
CA PHE A 47 13.52 -6.32 -1.44
C PHE A 47 12.45 -7.03 -0.59
N PHE A 48 11.25 -7.30 -1.13
CA PHE A 48 10.17 -7.95 -0.40
C PHE A 48 10.22 -9.48 -0.41
N SER A 49 11.19 -10.10 -1.10
CA SER A 49 11.21 -11.57 -1.28
C SER A 49 11.15 -12.36 0.04
N PRO A 50 11.85 -11.97 1.13
CA PRO A 50 11.76 -12.73 2.37
C PRO A 50 10.40 -12.59 3.07
N LEU A 51 9.78 -11.41 3.03
CA LEU A 51 8.41 -11.22 3.53
C LEU A 51 7.41 -12.06 2.74
N ILE A 52 7.48 -11.99 1.40
CA ILE A 52 6.61 -12.76 0.50
C ILE A 52 6.71 -14.24 0.84
N LYS A 53 7.94 -14.77 0.91
CA LYS A 53 8.17 -16.17 1.26
C LYS A 53 7.57 -16.54 2.62
N SER A 54 7.78 -15.71 3.64
CA SER A 54 7.27 -15.98 5.00
C SER A 54 5.74 -16.00 5.08
N LEU A 55 5.07 -15.19 4.24
CA LEU A 55 3.60 -15.16 4.14
C LEU A 55 3.07 -16.34 3.32
N GLU A 56 3.73 -16.68 2.21
CA GLU A 56 3.35 -17.83 1.37
C GLU A 56 3.54 -19.18 2.09
N GLU A 57 4.51 -19.28 3.01
CA GLU A 57 4.70 -20.46 3.88
C GLU A 57 3.49 -20.77 4.78
N VAL A 58 2.58 -19.81 4.98
CA VAL A 58 1.32 -19.96 5.72
C VAL A 58 0.09 -19.75 4.83
N ASP A 59 0.21 -20.06 3.53
CA ASP A 59 -0.86 -20.03 2.53
C ASP A 59 -1.49 -18.64 2.30
N ILE A 60 -0.71 -17.57 2.45
CA ILE A 60 -1.13 -16.20 2.15
C ILE A 60 -0.63 -15.80 0.76
N GLN A 61 -1.56 -15.42 -0.11
CA GLN A 61 -1.24 -14.88 -1.43
C GLN A 61 -0.77 -13.44 -1.32
N VAL A 62 0.39 -13.14 -1.90
CA VAL A 62 0.96 -11.78 -1.88
C VAL A 62 0.96 -11.18 -3.29
N GLU A 63 0.35 -10.00 -3.43
CA GLU A 63 0.46 -9.16 -4.60
C GLU A 63 1.25 -7.89 -4.26
N ILE A 64 1.89 -7.30 -5.27
CA ILE A 64 2.71 -6.10 -5.10
C ILE A 64 2.38 -5.08 -6.18
N VAL A 65 2.26 -3.81 -5.78
CA VAL A 65 2.03 -2.68 -6.69
C VAL A 65 2.96 -1.53 -6.34
N GLY A 66 3.59 -1.03 -7.38
CA GLY A 66 4.54 0.06 -7.30
C GLY A 66 3.97 1.40 -7.72
N PHE A 67 4.45 2.48 -7.10
CA PHE A 67 4.30 3.83 -7.61
C PHE A 67 5.64 4.38 -8.13
N ARG A 68 5.61 5.06 -9.27
CA ARG A 68 6.71 5.94 -9.71
C ARG A 68 6.12 7.21 -10.33
N PRO A 69 6.72 8.40 -10.17
CA PRO A 69 6.13 9.63 -10.71
C PRO A 69 5.87 9.61 -12.23
N ASN A 70 6.81 9.07 -13.01
CA ASN A 70 6.76 9.07 -14.48
C ASN A 70 7.13 7.69 -15.04
N LYS A 71 6.53 7.35 -16.19
CA LYS A 71 6.84 6.13 -16.93
C LYS A 71 8.27 6.19 -17.48
N ASN A 72 9.04 5.14 -17.25
CA ASN A 72 10.37 4.99 -17.84
C ASN A 72 10.34 3.85 -18.85
N VAL A 73 10.19 4.19 -20.14
CA VAL A 73 10.05 3.20 -21.23
C VAL A 73 11.31 2.33 -21.40
N LYS A 74 12.46 2.76 -20.87
CA LYS A 74 13.73 2.01 -20.98
C LYS A 74 13.93 0.95 -19.89
N LYS A 75 13.07 0.89 -18.87
CA LYS A 75 13.16 -0.10 -17.79
C LYS A 75 11.86 -0.88 -17.70
N THR A 76 11.96 -2.20 -17.81
CA THR A 76 10.87 -3.09 -17.42
C THR A 76 10.75 -3.07 -15.91
N ASP A 77 9.56 -2.73 -15.41
CA ASP A 77 9.28 -2.85 -13.99
C ASP A 77 8.90 -4.32 -13.69
N TYR A 78 9.46 -4.87 -12.61
CA TYR A 78 9.27 -6.27 -12.21
C TYR A 78 7.93 -6.53 -11.48
N CYS A 79 7.10 -5.50 -11.37
CA CYS A 79 5.75 -5.56 -10.82
C CYS A 79 4.84 -4.59 -11.59
N PRO A 80 3.51 -4.69 -11.44
CA PRO A 80 2.61 -3.64 -11.90
C PRO A 80 2.95 -2.29 -11.24
N VAL A 81 3.01 -1.22 -12.04
CA VAL A 81 3.33 0.15 -11.58
C VAL A 81 2.32 1.15 -12.10
N PHE A 82 1.97 2.14 -11.28
CA PHE A 82 1.20 3.32 -11.68
C PHE A 82 1.98 4.62 -11.50
N TYR A 83 1.47 5.66 -12.16
CA TYR A 83 2.15 6.93 -12.37
C TYR A 83 1.27 8.14 -12.05
N ASN A 84 1.86 9.33 -12.05
CA ASN A 84 1.12 10.59 -11.90
C ASN A 84 0.04 10.79 -12.97
N ALA A 85 0.31 10.26 -14.17
CA ALA A 85 -0.56 10.37 -15.33
C ALA A 85 -1.85 9.56 -15.18
N ASP A 86 -1.84 8.51 -14.37
CA ASP A 86 -2.98 7.61 -14.21
C ASP A 86 -4.07 8.19 -13.29
N PHE A 87 -3.79 9.29 -12.59
CA PHE A 87 -4.81 9.96 -11.78
C PHE A 87 -5.69 10.89 -12.63
N GLY A 88 -7.00 10.84 -12.45
CA GLY A 88 -7.94 11.85 -12.94
C GLY A 88 -7.83 13.18 -12.19
N LEU A 89 -8.51 14.22 -12.68
CA LEU A 89 -8.65 15.49 -11.95
C LEU A 89 -9.49 15.33 -10.67
N ASP A 90 -10.39 14.36 -10.68
CA ASP A 90 -11.19 13.91 -9.54
C ASP A 90 -10.39 13.05 -8.54
N GLY A 91 -9.08 12.86 -8.76
CA GLY A 91 -8.23 12.05 -7.91
C GLY A 91 -8.49 10.54 -7.99
N GLN A 92 -9.33 10.07 -8.90
CA GLN A 92 -9.50 8.64 -9.16
C GLN A 92 -8.25 8.08 -9.85
N LEU A 93 -7.80 6.89 -9.43
CA LEU A 93 -6.69 6.20 -10.04
C LEU A 93 -7.19 5.29 -11.17
N ASN A 94 -6.83 5.62 -12.40
CA ASN A 94 -7.27 4.97 -13.64
C ASN A 94 -6.08 4.31 -14.36
N ALA A 95 -5.43 3.35 -13.71
CA ALA A 95 -4.31 2.59 -14.28
C ALA A 95 -4.79 1.19 -14.70
N GLN A 96 -4.98 0.97 -16.01
CA GLN A 96 -5.54 -0.27 -16.55
C GLN A 96 -4.75 -1.53 -16.13
N ASN A 97 -3.43 -1.42 -16.06
CA ASN A 97 -2.53 -2.52 -15.68
C ASN A 97 -2.63 -2.93 -14.21
N ILE A 98 -3.23 -2.11 -13.35
CA ILE A 98 -3.49 -2.44 -11.94
C ILE A 98 -4.98 -2.43 -11.59
N LYS A 99 -5.86 -2.35 -12.60
CA LYS A 99 -7.30 -2.44 -12.39
C LYS A 99 -7.71 -3.69 -11.59
N PRO A 100 -7.15 -4.90 -11.83
CA PRO A 100 -7.50 -6.09 -11.04
C PRO A 100 -7.29 -5.91 -9.52
N VAL A 101 -6.28 -5.12 -9.13
CA VAL A 101 -5.97 -4.84 -7.73
C VAL A 101 -7.05 -3.98 -7.06
N PHE A 102 -7.67 -3.04 -7.79
CA PHE A 102 -8.78 -2.23 -7.25
C PHE A 102 -10.12 -2.97 -7.24
N ASP A 103 -10.27 -4.00 -8.06
CA ASP A 103 -11.47 -4.82 -8.10
C ASP A 103 -11.50 -5.87 -6.98
N LYS A 104 -10.32 -6.34 -6.55
CA LYS A 104 -10.11 -7.28 -5.43
C LYS A 104 -10.18 -6.59 -4.07
N THR A 105 -10.64 -7.32 -3.04
CA THR A 105 -10.52 -6.94 -1.64
C THR A 105 -9.38 -7.74 -1.01
N PHE A 106 -8.47 -7.07 -0.32
CA PHE A 106 -7.36 -7.71 0.39
C PHE A 106 -7.62 -7.78 1.89
N ASP A 107 -7.14 -8.82 2.55
CA ASP A 107 -7.22 -8.90 4.02
C ASP A 107 -6.27 -7.89 4.65
N VAL A 108 -5.06 -7.81 4.12
CA VAL A 108 -4.02 -6.89 4.59
C VAL A 108 -3.46 -6.03 3.46
N LEU A 109 -3.47 -4.72 3.65
CA LEU A 109 -2.76 -3.75 2.82
C LEU A 109 -1.51 -3.25 3.56
N ILE A 110 -0.33 -3.53 3.02
CA ILE A 110 0.93 -2.99 3.51
C ILE A 110 1.24 -1.73 2.72
N ASN A 111 1.11 -0.57 3.37
CA ASN A 111 1.55 0.73 2.85
C ASN A 111 3.05 0.90 3.12
N TYR A 112 3.89 0.33 2.25
CA TYR A 112 5.34 0.35 2.39
C TYR A 112 5.97 1.63 1.84
N PHE A 113 5.71 2.76 2.51
CA PHE A 113 6.29 4.07 2.20
C PHE A 113 6.24 4.98 3.44
N ASP A 114 7.25 5.81 3.63
CA ASP A 114 7.37 6.77 4.74
C ASP A 114 7.15 8.23 4.29
N GLU A 115 7.08 8.48 2.98
CA GLU A 115 6.79 9.80 2.42
C GLU A 115 5.31 9.95 2.03
N ALA A 116 4.66 10.99 2.53
CA ALA A 116 3.25 11.30 2.29
C ALA A 116 2.96 11.83 0.86
N LYS A 117 3.24 11.02 -0.17
CA LYS A 117 2.89 11.33 -1.57
C LYS A 117 1.38 11.12 -1.77
N TRP A 118 0.70 12.15 -2.27
CA TRP A 118 -0.76 12.10 -2.46
C TRP A 118 -1.22 10.96 -3.38
N GLN A 119 -0.35 10.49 -4.28
CA GLN A 119 -0.59 9.36 -5.17
C GLN A 119 -0.62 8.04 -4.40
N LEU A 120 0.36 7.81 -3.50
CA LEU A 120 0.41 6.63 -2.65
C LEU A 120 -0.75 6.61 -1.66
N ILE A 121 -1.00 7.75 -0.98
CA ILE A 121 -2.14 7.89 -0.07
C ILE A 121 -3.46 7.71 -0.84
N GLY A 122 -3.57 8.33 -2.02
CA GLY A 122 -4.75 8.26 -2.86
C GLY A 122 -5.04 6.85 -3.38
N ALA A 123 -4.00 6.09 -3.74
CA ALA A 123 -4.10 4.68 -4.12
C ALA A 123 -4.51 3.81 -2.93
N SER A 124 -3.83 3.97 -1.79
CA SER A 124 -4.12 3.25 -0.54
C SER A 124 -5.59 3.40 -0.12
N LEU A 125 -6.14 4.61 -0.20
CA LEU A 125 -7.55 4.90 0.13
C LEU A 125 -8.56 4.40 -0.92
N GLN A 126 -8.10 3.94 -2.09
CA GLN A 126 -8.94 3.38 -3.15
C GLN A 126 -8.90 1.86 -3.19
N ILE A 127 -7.81 1.25 -2.70
CA ILE A 127 -7.69 -0.21 -2.57
C ILE A 127 -8.66 -0.70 -1.49
N LYS A 128 -9.51 -1.66 -1.85
CA LYS A 128 -10.39 -2.32 -0.88
C LYS A 128 -9.55 -3.24 0.00
N ASN A 129 -9.57 -2.99 1.30
CA ASN A 129 -8.87 -3.82 2.28
C ASN A 129 -9.63 -3.87 3.60
N HIS A 130 -9.38 -4.90 4.40
CA HIS A 130 -9.92 -5.03 5.75
C HIS A 130 -9.01 -4.44 6.82
N PHE A 131 -7.69 -4.61 6.65
CA PHE A 131 -6.69 -4.13 7.59
C PHE A 131 -5.49 -3.53 6.85
N SER A 132 -4.95 -2.44 7.36
CA SER A 132 -3.84 -1.71 6.74
C SER A 132 -2.70 -1.47 7.72
N VAL A 133 -1.48 -1.61 7.24
CA VAL A 133 -0.25 -1.49 8.02
C VAL A 133 0.66 -0.47 7.35
N GLY A 134 1.33 0.38 8.14
CA GLY A 134 2.33 1.30 7.61
C GLY A 134 3.22 1.92 8.67
N PHE A 135 3.80 3.06 8.32
CA PHE A 135 4.86 3.74 9.07
C PHE A 135 4.37 4.97 9.85
N PRO A 136 5.07 5.39 10.93
CA PRO A 136 4.66 6.49 11.80
C PRO A 136 4.70 7.88 11.14
N GLU A 137 5.45 8.04 10.05
CA GLU A 137 5.55 9.29 9.29
C GLU A 137 4.26 9.65 8.54
N LEU A 138 3.37 8.68 8.34
CA LEU A 138 2.11 8.87 7.64
C LEU A 138 1.00 9.34 8.58
N ASP A 139 -0.08 9.89 8.01
CA ASP A 139 -1.29 10.20 8.78
C ASP A 139 -1.83 8.92 9.44
N LYS A 140 -1.95 8.93 10.77
CA LYS A 140 -2.37 7.77 11.57
C LYS A 140 -3.71 7.15 11.14
N ARG A 141 -4.56 7.90 10.43
CA ARG A 141 -5.86 7.40 9.96
C ARG A 141 -5.73 6.52 8.72
N LEU A 142 -4.60 6.58 8.02
CA LEU A 142 -4.36 5.79 6.82
C LEU A 142 -4.20 4.30 7.13
N ASN A 143 -3.60 3.99 8.29
CA ASN A 143 -3.23 2.64 8.70
C ASN A 143 -3.97 2.24 9.99
N ASP A 144 -4.37 0.98 10.08
CA ASP A 144 -4.94 0.40 11.30
C ASP A 144 -3.86 -0.02 12.29
N LEU A 145 -2.69 -0.41 11.76
CA LEU A 145 -1.49 -0.70 12.53
C LEU A 145 -0.32 0.14 12.01
N ILE A 146 0.37 0.79 12.95
CA ILE A 146 1.55 1.58 12.68
C ILE A 146 2.73 0.86 13.34
N LEU A 147 3.68 0.41 12.52
CA LEU A 147 4.91 -0.22 13.00
C LEU A 147 5.99 0.85 13.15
N ASN A 148 6.49 1.03 14.38
CA ASN A 148 7.49 2.05 14.69
C ASN A 148 8.90 1.58 14.29
N THR A 149 9.14 1.45 12.99
CA THR A 149 10.42 1.04 12.39
C THR A 149 10.81 1.98 11.25
N GLY A 150 12.10 2.06 10.93
CA GLY A 150 12.55 2.80 9.75
C GLY A 150 12.20 2.07 8.44
N ILE A 151 11.98 2.81 7.36
CA ILE A 151 11.73 2.25 6.01
C ILE A 151 12.87 1.36 5.49
N ASN A 152 14.09 1.57 5.96
CA ASN A 152 15.25 0.76 5.59
C ASN A 152 15.44 -0.47 6.51
N GLU A 153 14.71 -0.54 7.63
CA GLU A 153 14.80 -1.61 8.63
C GLU A 153 13.83 -2.75 8.29
N ARG A 154 13.91 -3.25 7.06
CA ARG A 154 13.01 -4.28 6.51
C ARG A 154 12.79 -5.45 7.45
N GLU A 155 13.87 -6.02 8.00
CA GLU A 155 13.81 -7.20 8.86
C GLU A 155 13.06 -6.93 10.17
N VAL A 156 13.21 -5.72 10.72
CA VAL A 156 12.48 -5.29 11.92
C VAL A 156 11.00 -5.13 11.60
N PHE A 157 10.68 -4.48 10.48
CA PHE A 157 9.31 -4.33 9.99
C PHE A 157 8.63 -5.69 9.79
N GLU A 158 9.28 -6.62 9.08
CA GLU A 158 8.76 -7.96 8.81
C GLU A 158 8.49 -8.73 10.11
N LYS A 159 9.44 -8.70 11.05
CA LYS A 159 9.29 -9.36 12.35
C LYS A 159 8.12 -8.81 13.15
N GLU A 160 7.99 -7.49 13.23
CA GLU A 160 6.89 -6.83 13.94
C GLU A 160 5.54 -7.13 13.28
N LEU A 161 5.45 -7.04 11.94
CA LEU A 161 4.25 -7.36 11.19
C LEU A 161 3.76 -8.78 11.51
N ILE A 162 4.63 -9.79 11.37
CA ILE A 162 4.27 -11.19 11.60
C ILE A 162 3.86 -11.42 13.06
N LYS A 163 4.57 -10.80 14.01
CA LYS A 163 4.21 -10.84 15.44
C LYS A 163 2.81 -10.29 15.68
N TYR A 164 2.47 -9.14 15.11
CA TYR A 164 1.15 -8.54 15.30
C TYR A 164 0.03 -9.33 14.62
N LEU A 165 0.26 -9.85 13.42
CA LEU A 165 -0.71 -10.72 12.75
C LEU A 165 -1.01 -11.98 13.58
N LYS A 166 0.01 -12.61 14.18
CA LYS A 166 -0.17 -13.74 15.12
C LYS A 166 -0.92 -13.34 16.38
N LEU A 167 -0.58 -12.19 16.96
CA LEU A 167 -1.26 -11.67 18.17
C LEU A 167 -2.76 -11.45 17.94
N PHE A 168 -3.11 -10.95 16.75
CA PHE A 168 -4.50 -10.76 16.34
C PHE A 168 -5.17 -12.04 15.83
N LYS A 169 -4.48 -13.19 15.92
CA LYS A 169 -4.92 -14.50 15.40
C LYS A 169 -5.33 -14.45 13.92
N LYS A 170 -4.67 -13.59 13.16
CA LYS A 170 -4.90 -13.43 11.72
C LYS A 170 -4.04 -14.36 10.88
N ILE A 171 -2.96 -14.91 11.43
CA ILE A 171 -2.11 -15.95 10.85
C ILE A 171 -1.68 -16.95 11.92
#